data_AF-W7Q5G3-F1
#
_entry.id   AF-W7Q5G3-F1
#
_cell.length_a   1.000
_cell.length_b   1.000
_cell.length_c   1.000
_cell.angle_alpha   90.00
_cell.angle_beta   90.00
_cell.angle_gamma   90.00
#
_symmetry.space_group_name_H-M   'P 1'
#
loop_
_entity.id
_entity.type
_entity.pdbx_description
1 polymer ?
#
loop_
_entity_poly.entity_id
_entity_poly.type
_entity_poly.pdbx_seq_one_letter_code
_entity_poly.pdbx_strand_id
1 'polypeptide(L)'
;KLHSKGQQALGSLAEIIILDQFSRNIYRDQPEAFASDAMALALAQFAISQQFDQQLLPIQQAFLYMPFMHSESKLIHVEAVKLFEAAGWTNNLEFELQHKNIIDKFGRYPHRNKILGRQSTKEEIEFLQQPNSSF
;
A
#
# COMPACT_ATOMS: atom_id res chain seq x y z
N LYS A 1 -24.66 10.51 -19.85
CA LYS A 1 -23.43 11.29 -20.05
C LYS A 1 -22.26 10.38 -19.67
N LEU A 2 -21.39 10.04 -20.61
CA LEU A 2 -20.15 9.31 -20.31
C LEU A 2 -19.26 10.23 -19.46
N HIS A 3 -18.90 9.80 -18.25
CA HIS A 3 -17.97 10.53 -17.39
C HIS A 3 -16.62 10.68 -18.08
N SER A 4 -15.95 11.82 -17.93
CA SER A 4 -14.62 12.03 -18.52
C SER A 4 -13.58 11.10 -17.88
N LYS A 5 -12.52 10.78 -18.61
CA LYS A 5 -11.43 9.92 -18.09
C LYS A 5 -10.83 10.44 -16.77
N GLY A 6 -10.74 11.77 -16.62
CA GLY A 6 -10.29 12.41 -15.39
C GLY A 6 -11.28 12.27 -14.23
N GLN A 7 -12.60 12.32 -14.50
CA GLN A 7 -13.61 12.06 -13.47
C GLN A 7 -13.56 10.60 -12.99
N GLN A 8 -13.27 9.66 -13.89
CA GLN A 8 -13.07 8.26 -13.53
C GLN A 8 -11.79 8.06 -12.71
N ALA A 9 -10.69 8.72 -13.08
CA ALA A 9 -9.43 8.68 -12.32
C ALA A 9 -9.60 9.18 -10.88
N LEU A 10 -10.29 10.31 -10.69
CA LEU A 10 -10.61 10.83 -9.36
C LEU A 10 -11.57 9.92 -8.60
N GLY A 11 -12.52 9.28 -9.29
CA GLY A 11 -13.42 8.30 -8.68
C GLY A 11 -12.66 7.08 -8.12
N SER A 12 -11.79 6.47 -8.94
CA SER A 12 -10.94 5.35 -8.49
C SER A 12 -10.02 5.75 -7.35
N LEU A 13 -9.41 6.94 -7.41
CA LEU A 13 -8.58 7.45 -6.32
C LEU A 13 -9.37 7.62 -5.02
N ALA A 14 -10.58 8.19 -5.09
CA ALA A 14 -11.42 8.40 -3.91
C ALA A 14 -11.78 7.06 -3.25
N GLU A 15 -12.12 6.05 -4.04
CA GLU A 15 -12.42 4.71 -3.55
C GLU A 15 -11.17 4.04 -2.93
N ILE A 16 -9.99 4.18 -3.54
CA ILE A 16 -8.71 3.73 -2.94
C ILE A 16 -8.47 4.41 -1.59
N ILE A 17 -8.65 5.74 -1.50
CA ILE A 17 -8.46 6.47 -0.24
C ILE A 17 -9.40 5.94 0.85
N ILE A 18 -10.66 5.63 0.51
CA ILE A 18 -11.62 5.07 1.46
C ILE A 18 -11.19 3.67 1.91
N LEU A 19 -10.85 2.80 0.96
CA LEU A 19 -10.52 1.40 1.24
C LEU A 19 -9.18 1.23 1.97
N ASP A 20 -8.22 2.13 1.72
CA ASP A 20 -6.85 2.00 2.24
C ASP A 20 -6.52 3.00 3.37
N GLN A 21 -6.70 4.29 3.15
CA GLN A 21 -6.26 5.31 4.13
C GLN A 21 -7.33 5.57 5.20
N PHE A 22 -8.59 5.62 4.80
CA PHE A 22 -9.69 5.90 5.71
C PHE A 22 -9.97 4.70 6.63
N SER A 23 -9.99 3.49 6.08
CA SER A 23 -10.15 2.23 6.82
C SER A 23 -9.15 2.10 7.97
N ARG A 24 -7.85 2.35 7.72
CA ARG A 24 -6.78 2.34 8.73
C ARG A 24 -6.99 3.34 9.87
N ASN A 25 -7.67 4.46 9.61
CA ASN A 25 -7.93 5.47 10.62
C ASN A 25 -9.18 5.16 11.45
N ILE A 26 -10.27 4.73 10.83
CA ILE A 26 -11.53 4.44 11.55
C ILE A 26 -11.47 3.13 12.35
N TYR A 27 -10.70 2.16 11.86
CA TYR A 27 -10.49 0.85 12.47
C TYR A 27 -9.10 0.75 13.08
N ARG A 28 -8.54 1.86 13.57
CA ARG A 28 -7.22 1.86 14.20
C ARG A 28 -7.15 0.80 15.30
N ASP A 29 -6.04 0.06 15.33
CA ASP A 29 -5.78 -1.05 16.25
C ASP A 29 -6.78 -2.23 16.16
N GLN A 30 -7.55 -2.31 15.07
CA GLN A 30 -8.52 -3.38 14.79
C GLN A 30 -8.14 -4.11 13.48
N PRO A 31 -8.44 -5.41 13.34
CA PRO A 31 -8.14 -6.16 12.11
C PRO A 31 -8.82 -5.61 10.86
N GLU A 32 -9.96 -4.94 11.00
CA GLU A 32 -10.72 -4.29 9.94
C GLU A 32 -9.92 -3.21 9.21
N ALA A 33 -8.87 -2.65 9.83
CA ALA A 33 -7.94 -1.73 9.18
C ALA A 33 -7.25 -2.31 7.94
N PHE A 34 -7.17 -3.65 7.84
CA PHE A 34 -6.47 -4.35 6.75
C PHE A 34 -7.40 -5.18 5.87
N ALA A 35 -8.70 -5.26 6.22
CA ALA A 35 -9.65 -6.16 5.57
C ALA A 35 -9.86 -5.83 4.08
N SER A 36 -9.65 -4.57 3.69
CA SER A 36 -9.84 -4.09 2.33
C SER A 36 -8.54 -3.99 1.52
N ASP A 37 -7.37 -4.36 2.06
CA ASP A 37 -6.07 -4.20 1.40
C ASP A 37 -6.05 -4.85 0.01
N ALA A 38 -6.57 -6.07 -0.12
CA ALA A 38 -6.61 -6.78 -1.41
C ALA A 38 -7.51 -6.09 -2.45
N MET A 39 -8.64 -5.51 -2.01
CA MET A 39 -9.55 -4.78 -2.89
C MET A 39 -8.95 -3.44 -3.32
N ALA A 40 -8.32 -2.72 -2.38
CA ALA A 40 -7.60 -1.48 -2.68
C ALA A 40 -6.47 -1.72 -3.68
N LEU A 41 -5.71 -2.81 -3.52
CA LEU A 41 -4.66 -3.20 -4.47
C LEU A 41 -5.22 -3.51 -5.86
N ALA A 42 -6.27 -4.32 -5.95
CA ALA A 42 -6.90 -4.66 -7.22
C ALA A 42 -7.41 -3.42 -7.96
N LEU A 43 -8.01 -2.47 -7.23
CA LEU A 43 -8.47 -1.20 -7.78
C LEU A 43 -7.30 -0.31 -8.23
N ALA A 44 -6.21 -0.27 -7.48
CA ALA A 44 -5.00 0.47 -7.87
C ALA A 44 -4.35 -0.11 -9.14
N GLN A 45 -4.26 -1.44 -9.24
CA GLN A 45 -3.79 -2.13 -10.44
C GLN A 45 -4.70 -1.82 -11.65
N PHE A 46 -6.02 -1.85 -11.46
CA PHE A 46 -6.97 -1.46 -12.49
C PHE A 46 -6.76 0.01 -12.93
N ALA A 47 -6.67 0.94 -11.99
CA ALA A 47 -6.47 2.35 -12.29
C ALA A 47 -5.20 2.60 -13.12
N ILE A 48 -4.09 1.93 -12.79
CA ILE A 48 -2.83 2.00 -13.54
C ILE A 48 -3.00 1.39 -14.93
N SER A 49 -3.70 0.25 -15.07
CA SER A 49 -3.96 -0.36 -16.39
C SER A 49 -4.74 0.57 -17.33
N GLN A 50 -5.54 1.47 -16.75
CA GLN A 50 -6.31 2.49 -17.47
C GLN A 50 -5.55 3.82 -17.66
N GLN A 51 -4.31 3.91 -17.19
CA GLN A 51 -3.48 5.13 -17.17
C GLN A 51 -4.17 6.29 -16.43
N PHE A 52 -4.85 5.98 -15.33
CA PHE A 52 -5.50 7.00 -14.50
C PHE A 52 -4.50 7.78 -13.65
N ASP A 53 -3.42 7.13 -13.24
CA ASP A 53 -2.27 7.73 -12.57
C ASP A 53 -1.69 8.93 -13.32
N GLN A 54 -1.62 8.86 -14.66
CA GLN A 54 -1.09 9.94 -15.52
C GLN A 54 -1.99 11.20 -15.57
N GLN A 55 -3.21 11.12 -15.06
CA GLN A 55 -4.16 12.24 -15.03
C GLN A 55 -4.27 12.88 -13.65
N LEU A 56 -3.54 12.35 -12.67
CA LEU A 56 -3.57 12.80 -11.28
C LEU A 56 -2.40 13.74 -10.99
N LEU A 57 -2.60 14.60 -10.00
CA LEU A 57 -1.51 15.39 -9.43
C LEU A 57 -0.50 14.46 -8.73
N PRO A 58 0.78 14.83 -8.57
CA PRO A 58 1.77 13.95 -7.95
C PRO A 58 1.35 13.39 -6.59
N ILE A 59 0.80 14.23 -5.71
CA ILE A 59 0.31 13.79 -4.40
C ILE A 59 -0.84 12.78 -4.49
N GLN A 60 -1.71 12.90 -5.50
CA GLN A 60 -2.83 12.00 -5.72
C GLN A 60 -2.35 10.66 -6.27
N GLN A 61 -1.39 10.68 -7.19
CA GLN A 61 -0.73 9.48 -7.71
C GLN A 61 -0.01 8.73 -6.59
N ALA A 62 0.58 9.41 -5.60
CA ALA A 62 1.17 8.76 -4.43
C ALA A 62 0.14 7.94 -3.64
N PHE A 63 -1.04 8.49 -3.38
CA PHE A 63 -2.14 7.74 -2.75
C PHE A 63 -2.65 6.59 -3.60
N LEU A 64 -2.66 6.74 -4.94
CA LEU A 64 -3.00 5.65 -5.85
C LEU A 64 -2.03 4.46 -5.72
N TYR A 65 -0.76 4.71 -5.39
CA TYR A 65 0.27 3.67 -5.27
C TYR A 65 0.37 3.03 -3.88
N MET A 66 -0.14 3.68 -2.83
CA MET A 66 -0.06 3.15 -1.45
C MET A 66 -0.57 1.71 -1.28
N PRO A 67 -1.65 1.24 -1.95
CA PRO A 67 -2.08 -0.15 -1.84
C PRO A 67 -1.02 -1.17 -2.28
N PHE A 68 -0.10 -0.80 -3.17
CA PHE A 68 1.03 -1.66 -3.52
C PHE A 68 2.00 -1.81 -2.34
N MET A 69 2.33 -0.69 -1.68
CA MET A 69 3.21 -0.64 -0.52
C MET A 69 2.62 -1.37 0.70
N HIS A 70 1.29 -1.48 0.80
CA HIS A 70 0.64 -2.15 1.93
C HIS A 70 0.41 -3.66 1.75
N SER A 71 0.68 -4.20 0.56
CA SER A 71 0.45 -5.59 0.23
C SER A 71 1.48 -6.53 0.88
N GLU A 72 1.04 -7.61 1.52
CA GLU A 72 1.94 -8.69 1.98
C GLU A 72 2.33 -9.64 0.82
N SER A 73 2.89 -9.11 -0.27
CA SER A 73 3.29 -9.89 -1.45
C SER A 73 4.59 -9.38 -2.08
N LYS A 74 5.60 -10.27 -2.15
CA LYS A 74 6.91 -9.96 -2.75
C LYS A 74 6.81 -9.49 -4.20
N LEU A 75 5.93 -10.12 -4.99
CA LEU A 75 5.75 -9.77 -6.40
C LEU A 75 5.16 -8.36 -6.56
N ILE A 76 4.26 -7.97 -5.65
CA ILE A 76 3.65 -6.64 -5.68
C ILE A 76 4.68 -5.58 -5.37
N HIS A 77 5.57 -5.81 -4.40
CA HIS A 77 6.67 -4.87 -4.11
C HIS A 77 7.67 -4.72 -5.27
N VAL A 78 7.89 -5.77 -6.08
CA VAL A 78 8.72 -5.64 -7.29
C VAL A 78 8.10 -4.67 -8.29
N GLU A 79 6.78 -4.71 -8.46
CA GLU A 79 6.08 -3.76 -9.33
C GLU A 79 5.98 -2.36 -8.69
N ALA A 80 5.77 -2.29 -7.38
CA ALA A 80 5.73 -1.04 -6.63
C ALA A 80 7.02 -0.24 -6.80
N VAL A 81 8.19 -0.87 -6.65
CA VAL A 81 9.49 -0.22 -6.84
C VAL A 81 9.57 0.44 -8.22
N LYS A 82 9.19 -0.25 -9.29
CA LYS A 82 9.19 0.31 -10.66
C LYS A 82 8.28 1.54 -10.76
N LEU A 83 7.11 1.51 -10.14
CA LEU A 83 6.15 2.62 -10.14
C LEU A 83 6.71 3.85 -9.40
N PHE A 84 7.28 3.65 -8.20
CA PHE A 84 7.87 4.74 -7.41
C PHE A 84 9.15 5.30 -8.04
N GLU A 85 9.98 4.44 -8.66
CA GLU A 85 11.15 4.87 -9.45
C GLU A 85 10.72 5.75 -10.63
N ALA A 86 9.73 5.31 -11.40
CA ALA A 86 9.22 6.07 -12.54
C ALA A 86 8.58 7.41 -12.14
N ALA A 87 7.97 7.48 -10.96
CA ALA A 87 7.39 8.73 -10.42
C ALA A 87 8.45 9.73 -9.95
N GLY A 88 9.68 9.28 -9.68
CA GLY A 88 10.81 10.15 -9.28
C GLY A 88 10.73 10.70 -7.86
N TRP A 89 9.88 10.16 -6.99
CA TRP A 89 9.75 10.61 -5.59
C TRP A 89 10.71 9.84 -4.70
N THR A 90 11.90 10.41 -4.49
CA THR A 90 13.00 9.77 -3.74
C THR A 90 12.57 9.29 -2.35
N ASN A 91 11.82 10.10 -1.61
CA ASN A 91 11.39 9.75 -0.25
C ASN A 91 10.41 8.56 -0.28
N ASN A 92 9.39 8.60 -1.14
CA ASN A 92 8.42 7.50 -1.26
C ASN A 92 9.09 6.20 -1.72
N LEU A 93 10.06 6.29 -2.64
CA LEU A 93 10.84 5.14 -3.07
C LEU A 93 11.66 4.55 -1.92
N GLU A 94 12.28 5.38 -1.09
CA GLU A 94 13.02 4.89 0.09
C GLU A 94 12.10 4.15 1.06
N PHE A 95 10.90 4.68 1.31
CA PHE A 95 9.88 3.99 2.11
C PHE A 95 9.45 2.66 1.48
N GLU A 96 9.21 2.63 0.17
CA GLU A 96 8.87 1.40 -0.55
C GLU A 96 9.97 0.34 -0.41
N LEU A 97 11.24 0.73 -0.55
CA LEU A 97 12.37 -0.20 -0.38
C LEU A 97 12.43 -0.77 1.04
N GLN A 98 12.11 0.03 2.06
CA GLN A 98 12.01 -0.46 3.44
C GLN A 98 10.86 -1.48 3.60
N HIS A 99 9.68 -1.21 3.03
CA HIS A 99 8.55 -2.14 3.04
C HIS A 99 8.89 -3.44 2.32
N LYS A 100 9.49 -3.35 1.12
CA LYS A 100 9.95 -4.49 0.35
C LYS A 100 10.93 -5.34 1.14
N ASN A 101 11.91 -4.75 1.84
CA ASN A 101 12.88 -5.49 2.64
C ASN A 101 12.20 -6.33 3.74
N ILE A 102 11.16 -5.80 4.37
CA ILE A 102 10.38 -6.53 5.38
C ILE A 102 9.65 -7.70 4.74
N ILE A 103 8.96 -7.48 3.62
CA ILE A 103 8.23 -8.54 2.92
C ILE A 103 9.16 -9.58 2.30
N ASP A 104 10.34 -9.20 1.81
CA ASP A 104 11.36 -10.13 1.35
C ASP A 104 11.85 -11.05 2.48
N LYS A 105 12.06 -10.48 3.68
CA LYS A 105 12.57 -11.20 4.85
C LYS A 105 11.51 -12.09 5.50
N PHE A 106 10.30 -11.58 5.73
CA PHE A 106 9.28 -12.26 6.54
C PHE A 106 8.08 -12.76 5.74
N GLY A 107 7.90 -12.30 4.49
CA GLY A 107 6.73 -12.63 3.66
C GLY A 107 5.44 -11.94 4.10
N ARG A 108 5.47 -11.14 5.17
CA ARG A 108 4.35 -10.43 5.78
C ARG A 108 4.87 -9.28 6.66
N TYR A 109 4.00 -8.44 7.19
CA TYR A 109 4.34 -7.40 8.16
C TYR A 109 4.24 -7.91 9.60
N PRO A 110 5.36 -8.07 10.33
CA PRO A 110 5.33 -8.60 11.69
C PRO A 110 4.52 -7.74 12.67
N HIS A 111 4.49 -6.41 12.47
CA HIS A 111 3.73 -5.50 13.34
C HIS A 111 2.22 -5.74 13.28
N ARG A 112 1.70 -6.35 12.20
CA ARG A 112 0.29 -6.71 12.07
C ARG A 112 -0.06 -8.02 12.78
N ASN A 113 0.93 -8.81 13.22
CA ASN A 113 0.70 -10.15 13.76
C ASN A 113 -0.28 -10.16 14.94
N LYS A 114 -0.08 -9.27 15.91
CA LYS A 114 -0.96 -9.19 17.09
C LYS A 114 -2.40 -8.84 16.71
N ILE A 115 -2.58 -7.84 15.86
CA ILE A 115 -3.91 -7.35 15.43
C ILE A 115 -4.64 -8.44 14.62
N LEU A 116 -3.91 -9.18 13.79
CA LEU A 116 -4.44 -10.25 12.95
C LEU A 116 -4.47 -11.64 13.63
N GLY A 117 -4.17 -11.73 14.93
CA GLY A 117 -4.18 -13.00 15.66
C GLY A 117 -3.12 -14.02 15.21
N ARG A 118 -2.03 -13.58 14.59
CA ARG A 118 -0.93 -14.42 14.09
C ARG A 118 0.13 -14.60 15.19
N GLN A 119 0.70 -15.80 15.29
CA GLN A 119 1.87 -16.04 16.13
C GLN A 119 3.13 -15.49 15.43
N SER A 120 3.92 -14.68 16.17
CA SER A 120 5.21 -14.18 15.71
C SER A 120 6.32 -15.23 15.91
N THR A 121 7.27 -15.30 14.98
CA THR A 121 8.52 -16.06 15.17
C THR A 121 9.48 -15.31 16.10
N LYS A 122 10.58 -15.96 16.52
CA LYS A 122 11.61 -15.30 17.34
C LYS A 122 12.26 -14.14 16.60
N GLU A 123 12.57 -14.35 15.32
CA GLU A 123 13.18 -13.36 14.44
C GLU A 123 12.26 -12.16 14.19
N GLU A 124 10.95 -12.41 14.09
CA GLU A 124 9.94 -11.34 14.01
C GLU A 124 9.86 -10.53 15.31
N ILE A 125 9.92 -11.18 16.48
CA ILE A 125 9.91 -10.51 17.78
C ILE A 125 11.16 -9.63 17.96
N GLU A 126 12.34 -10.15 17.61
CA GLU A 126 13.59 -9.38 17.64
C GLU A 126 13.56 -8.19 16.69
N PHE A 127 13.01 -8.38 15.49
CA PHE A 127 12.84 -7.30 14.51
C PHE A 127 11.92 -6.19 15.02
N LEU A 128 10.84 -6.52 15.72
CA LEU A 128 9.91 -5.53 16.29
C LEU A 128 10.52 -4.64 17.39
N GLN A 129 11.73 -4.94 17.86
CA GLN A 129 12.48 -4.10 18.80
C GLN A 129 13.37 -3.06 18.10
N GLN A 130 13.53 -3.16 16.78
CA GLN A 130 14.37 -2.27 15.99
C GLN A 130 13.60 -1.04 15.49
N PRO A 131 14.28 0.09 15.19
CA PRO A 131 13.66 1.21 14.48
C PRO A 131 13.15 0.79 13.10
N ASN A 132 12.12 1.48 12.59
CA ASN A 132 11.47 1.19 11.30
C ASN A 132 10.88 -0.23 11.18
N SER A 133 10.51 -0.84 12.31
CA SER A 133 9.86 -2.16 12.37
C SER A 133 8.33 -2.11 12.24
N SER A 134 7.78 -0.90 12.24
CA SER A 134 6.36 -0.59 12.00
C SER A 134 6.24 0.73 11.23
N PHE A 135 5.15 0.86 10.49
CA PHE A 135 4.78 2.03 9.68
C PHE A 135 3.33 2.40 9.97
#